data_AF-A0A920FXX0-F1
#
_entry.id   AF-A0A920FXX0-F1
#
_cell.length_a   1.000
_cell.length_b   1.000
_cell.length_c   1.000
_cell.angle_alpha   90.00
_cell.angle_beta   90.00
_cell.angle_gamma   90.00
#
_symmetry.space_group_name_H-M   'P 1'
#
loop_
_entity.id
_entity.type
_entity.pdbx_description
1 polymer ?
#
loop_
_entity_poly.entity_id
_entity_poly.type
_entity_poly.pdbx_seq_one_letter_code
_entity_poly.pdbx_strand_id
1 'polypeptide(L)' 'MPWKTFVVKDIPRTKSGKNSEILVKNIINNDKVQNLGALANPESVQEYKEIKINE' A
#
# COMPACT_ATOMS: atom_id res chain seq x y z
N MET A 1 4.17 14.00 -16.21
CA MET A 1 3.02 13.10 -16.42
C MET A 1 3.26 11.82 -15.63
N PRO A 2 2.25 11.23 -14.97
CA PRO A 2 2.43 9.96 -14.27
C PRO A 2 2.68 8.83 -15.27
N TRP A 3 3.54 7.86 -14.91
CA TRP A 3 3.84 6.71 -15.76
C TRP A 3 2.69 5.69 -15.78
N LYS A 4 2.00 5.52 -14.64
CA LYS A 4 0.88 4.58 -14.48
C LYS A 4 -0.07 5.09 -13.39
N THR A 5 -1.35 4.79 -13.49
CA THR A 5 -2.37 5.17 -12.50
C THR A 5 -3.28 3.98 -12.23
N PHE A 6 -3.56 3.73 -10.95
CA PHE A 6 -4.39 2.62 -10.51
C PHE A 6 -5.55 3.15 -9.69
N VAL A 7 -6.73 2.58 -9.90
CA VAL A 7 -7.90 2.84 -9.07
C VAL A 7 -7.86 1.85 -7.91
N VAL A 8 -7.94 2.38 -6.69
CA VAL A 8 -7.96 1.60 -5.46
C VAL A 8 -9.21 1.94 -4.66
N LYS A 9 -9.74 0.98 -3.91
CA LYS A 9 -10.92 1.18 -3.07
C LYS A 9 -10.64 2.04 -1.87
N ASP A 10 -9.49 1.85 -1.22
CA ASP A 10 -9.11 2.62 -0.04
C ASP A 10 -7.59 2.67 0.17
N ILE A 11 -7.11 3.75 0.79
CA ILE A 11 -5.68 4.01 0.98
C ILE A 11 -5.25 3.56 2.38
N PRO A 12 -4.18 2.74 2.54
CA PRO A 12 -3.74 2.23 3.82
C PRO A 12 -3.28 3.36 4.74
N ARG A 13 -3.92 3.45 5.90
CA ARG A 13 -3.74 4.48 6.92
C ARG A 13 -3.42 3.84 8.26
N THR A 14 -2.54 4.49 9.01
CA THR A 14 -2.19 4.11 10.39
C THR A 14 -3.32 4.46 11.35
N LYS A 15 -3.32 3.88 12.56
CA LYS A 15 -4.28 4.22 13.63
C LYS A 15 -4.33 5.70 13.99
N SER A 16 -3.27 6.47 13.72
CA SER A 16 -3.24 7.92 13.88
C SER A 16 -3.77 8.71 12.67
N GLY A 17 -4.30 8.03 11.64
CA GLY A 17 -4.84 8.66 10.42
C GLY A 17 -3.80 9.06 9.37
N LYS A 18 -2.53 8.70 9.56
CA LYS A 18 -1.46 9.00 8.59
C LYS A 18 -1.40 7.96 7.47
N ASN A 19 -1.19 8.41 6.24
CA ASN A 19 -1.01 7.55 5.07
C ASN A 19 0.28 6.72 5.19
N SER A 20 0.22 5.45 4.79
CA SER A 20 1.35 4.51 4.89
C SER A 20 2.06 4.35 3.56
N GLU A 21 2.59 5.44 3.00
CA GLU A 21 3.22 5.46 1.67
C GLU A 21 4.43 4.52 1.59
N ILE A 22 5.27 4.49 2.63
CA ILE A 22 6.43 3.58 2.73
C ILE A 22 5.99 2.12 2.65
N LEU A 23 4.90 1.79 3.35
CA LEU A 23 4.33 0.45 3.37
C LEU A 23 3.83 0.07 1.98
N VAL A 24 3.07 0.95 1.32
CA VAL A 24 2.59 0.77 -0.07
C VAL A 24 3.74 0.55 -1.03
N LYS A 25 4.80 1.36 -0.93
CA LYS A 25 6.00 1.22 -1.76
C LYS A 25 6.64 -0.17 -1.57
N ASN A 26 6.81 -0.63 -0.34
CA ASN A 26 7.38 -1.95 -0.07
C ASN A 26 6.49 -3.07 -0.60
N ILE A 27 5.17 -2.96 -0.43
CA ILE A 27 4.22 -3.96 -0.93
C ILE A 27 4.32 -4.14 -2.45
N ILE A 28 4.32 -3.03 -3.19
CA ILE A 28 4.38 -3.04 -4.66
C ILE A 28 5.72 -3.62 -5.16
N ASN A 29 6.80 -3.39 -4.42
CA ASN A 29 8.12 -3.96 -4.72
C ASN A 29 8.30 -5.41 -4.20
N ASN A 30 7.27 -6.00 -3.58
CA ASN A 30 7.33 -7.30 -2.90
C ASN A 30 8.40 -7.36 -1.79
N ASP A 31 8.70 -6.22 -1.19
CA ASP A 31 9.72 -6.03 -0.16
C ASP A 31 9.19 -6.39 1.24
N LYS A 32 10.09 -6.49 2.23
CA LYS A 32 9.67 -6.77 3.62
C LYS A 32 8.82 -5.64 4.18
N VAL A 33 7.55 -5.93 4.41
CA VAL A 33 6.62 -5.01 5.06
C VAL A 33 6.67 -5.21 6.57
N GLN A 34 7.06 -4.16 7.29
CA GLN A 34 7.05 -4.09 8.75
C GLN A 34 5.97 -3.08 9.16
N ASN A 35 5.29 -3.30 10.29
CA ASN A 35 4.21 -2.44 10.83
C ASN A 35 2.80 -2.59 10.23
N LEU A 36 2.44 -3.77 9.71
CA LEU A 36 1.05 -4.07 9.35
C LEU A 36 0.07 -3.94 10.53
N GLY A 37 0.51 -4.27 11.75
CA GLY A 37 -0.32 -4.15 12.97
C GLY A 37 -0.61 -2.70 13.42
N ALA A 38 0.08 -1.71 12.87
CA ALA A 38 -0.14 -0.28 13.16
C ALA A 38 -1.18 0.36 12.22
N LEU A 39 -1.64 -0.38 11.20
CA LEU A 39 -2.67 0.07 10.28
C LEU A 39 -4.05 0.04 10.95
N ALA A 40 -4.86 1.05 10.63
CA ALA A 40 -6.28 1.05 10.93
C ALA A 40 -7.06 0.17 9.94
N ASN A 41 -6.57 0.06 8.69
CA ASN A 41 -7.20 -0.68 7.59
C ASN A 41 -6.21 -1.69 6.95
N PRO A 42 -5.88 -2.78 7.65
CA PRO A 42 -4.96 -3.79 7.13
C PRO A 42 -5.48 -4.46 5.85
N GLU A 43 -6.79 -4.51 5.64
CA GLU A 43 -7.44 -5.08 4.45
C GLU A 43 -7.11 -4.34 3.15
N SER A 44 -6.94 -3.01 3.19
CA SER A 44 -6.59 -2.21 2.00
C SER A 44 -5.26 -2.62 1.39
N VAL A 45 -4.32 -3.15 2.20
CA VAL A 45 -2.99 -3.62 1.77
C VAL A 45 -3.06 -4.74 0.73
N GLN A 46 -4.11 -5.55 0.79
CA GLN A 46 -4.22 -6.73 -0.07
C GLN A 46 -4.36 -6.35 -1.54
N GLU A 47 -5.09 -5.27 -1.83
CA GLU A 47 -5.25 -4.74 -3.19
C GLU A 47 -3.91 -4.26 -3.78
N TYR A 48 -3.05 -3.65 -2.94
CA TYR A 48 -1.70 -3.21 -3.37
C TYR A 48 -0.74 -4.36 -3.66
N LYS A 49 -0.94 -5.55 -3.07
CA LYS A 49 -0.10 -6.72 -3.34
C LYS A 49 -0.30 -7.26 -4.76
N GLU A 50 -1.48 -7.03 -5.33
CA GLU A 50 -1.81 -7.46 -6.69
C GLU A 50 -1.27 -6.48 -7.74
N ILE A 51 -0.97 -5.24 -7.34
CA ILE A 51 -0.41 -4.22 -8.22
C ILE A 51 1.07 -4.52 -8.50
N LYS A 52 1.37 -4.86 -9.76
CA LYS A 52 2.74 -5.02 -10.26
C LYS A 52 3.08 -3.92 -11.28
N ILE A 53 4.21 -3.27 -11.05
CA ILE A 53 4.71 -2.18 -11.91
C ILE A 53 5.62 -2.73 -13.02
N ASN A 54 6.35 -3.82 -12.76
CA ASN A 54 7.32 -4.38 -13.69
C ASN A 54 6.73 -5.63 -14.38
N GLU A 55 6.35 -5.49 -15.65
CA GLU A 55 6.31 -6.55 -16.66
C GLU A 55 7.09 -6.07 -17.88
#